data_AF-A0A2W2BHE9-F1
#
_entry.id   AF-A0A2W2BHE9-F1
#
_cell.length_a   1.000
_cell.length_b   1.000
_cell.length_c   1.000
_cell.angle_alpha   90.00
_cell.angle_beta   90.00
_cell.angle_gamma   90.00
#
_symmetry.space_group_name_H-M   'P 1'
#
loop_
_entity.id
_entity.type
_entity.pdbx_description
1 polymer ?
#
loop_
_entity_poly.entity_id
_entity_poly.type
_entity_poly.pdbx_seq_one_letter_code
_entity_poly.pdbx_strand_id
1 'polypeptide(L)'
;MDLFRRLRIPWVDRVARTDAANGSRRSRLPAARSGDDPGPAPASLDPAAVPRCFGPVPNHARSPLPVLDADGQVVPGTGLRKFVDALPGLGAPGRTEPGAHLPVAVPDTLSYPGCDYYEIGLREYSQRLHRDLPATRLRGYRQLNLGTDGNGHNTVAPPERPWHLGPVVLARRGRPVRIKFINQLPTGPAGELFLPVDPTVHGAGPGPLDGPAPYPQNRAVLHLAGAQTGWISAGNPWQWITPAGEITPYPSGVGLTPVPDMPPPGAGATTFYHPNDQSGRLLWFHDNTVGLARLTVYSGQLALYLLTDPAEEQLVADGVLPAEQLPLVIEDKTFVPDDTQLAGEDPTWDRDRWGARGSLWHPHVYQPRQNPYRSGGTNPTGRWDYGPWSRTADGAPDVATGTAHDVTPAYPGPGPVPNPHHDPIADPDQPPLAPGVPHPSAVPEAYGDTMLVNGVAYPYVEVEPRTYRFRILNACLDRAVNLQLYRARSNGPMWGPDGGLADADAGEVPMVEAVRAPDRPAGWPADGRDGGVPDPRAAGPELVQIGTEGGLLPAPVVIPNRPVGYRYDRRDPTVLNVDGHALLLAPGEAADVLVDFSAVAPGDTLILYNDCPAPLPGFDPRYDHHT
;
A
#
# COMPACT_ATOMS: atom_id res chain seq x y z
N MET A 1 -35.03 51.75 -21.78
CA MET A 1 -34.78 52.99 -21.01
C MET A 1 -34.61 52.57 -19.58
N ASP A 2 -33.40 52.17 -19.21
CA ASP A 2 -32.29 53.04 -18.78
C ASP A 2 -32.19 52.94 -17.27
N LEU A 3 -31.31 52.06 -16.78
CA LEU A 3 -30.34 52.39 -15.73
C LEU A 3 -29.39 51.19 -15.52
N PHE A 4 -28.52 50.95 -16.49
CA PHE A 4 -27.31 50.13 -16.30
C PHE A 4 -26.17 50.78 -17.08
N ARG A 5 -25.32 51.58 -16.42
CA ARG A 5 -24.02 51.98 -16.94
C ARG A 5 -23.12 52.61 -15.86
N ARG A 6 -21.84 52.22 -15.92
CA ARG A 6 -20.62 52.72 -15.23
C ARG A 6 -20.35 51.98 -13.91
N LEU A 7 -19.25 51.23 -13.74
CA LEU A 7 -17.86 51.43 -14.19
C LEU A 7 -17.20 50.13 -14.67
N ARG A 8 -16.60 50.17 -15.86
CA ARG A 8 -15.63 49.19 -16.38
C ARG A 8 -14.22 49.72 -16.09
N ILE A 9 -13.32 48.88 -15.62
CA ILE A 9 -11.87 49.02 -15.81
C ILE A 9 -11.38 47.69 -16.44
N PRO A 10 -10.81 47.69 -17.66
CA PRO A 10 -10.30 46.47 -18.30
C PRO A 10 -8.91 46.11 -17.76
N TRP A 11 -8.73 44.84 -17.43
CA TRP A 11 -7.49 44.19 -17.02
C TRP A 11 -6.57 43.95 -18.25
N VAL A 12 -6.10 45.02 -18.88
CA VAL A 12 -5.19 44.91 -20.06
C VAL A 12 -3.77 45.44 -19.78
N ASP A 13 -3.51 46.09 -18.65
CA ASP A 13 -2.17 46.64 -18.34
C ASP A 13 -1.39 45.86 -17.26
N ARG A 14 -1.24 44.54 -17.46
CA ARG A 14 -0.17 43.80 -16.76
C ARG A 14 0.47 42.67 -17.60
N VAL A 15 0.40 42.79 -18.93
CA VAL A 15 1.14 41.94 -19.89
C VAL A 15 1.94 42.85 -20.81
N ALA A 16 3.00 43.45 -20.28
CA ALA A 16 4.03 44.12 -21.08
C ALA A 16 5.25 44.38 -20.20
N ARG A 17 6.03 43.33 -19.91
CA ARG A 17 7.44 43.45 -19.50
C ARG A 17 8.15 42.09 -19.62
N THR A 18 8.09 41.53 -20.81
CA THR A 18 9.04 40.52 -21.26
C THR A 18 9.25 40.78 -22.75
N ASP A 19 10.37 41.40 -23.09
CA ASP A 19 11.22 40.88 -24.17
C ASP A 19 12.58 41.57 -24.18
N ALA A 20 13.58 40.76 -24.52
CA ALA A 20 14.97 41.06 -24.86
C ALA A 20 16.02 40.83 -23.74
N ALA A 21 16.47 39.58 -23.59
CA ALA A 21 17.90 39.21 -23.71
C ALA A 21 18.16 37.72 -23.42
N ASN A 22 18.66 37.03 -24.46
CA ASN A 22 19.59 35.88 -24.44
C ASN A 22 19.26 34.57 -23.69
N GLY A 23 19.21 33.49 -24.49
CA GLY A 23 20.04 32.31 -24.25
C GLY A 23 19.32 31.03 -23.81
N SER A 24 19.20 30.08 -24.75
CA SER A 24 19.08 28.61 -24.55
C SER A 24 19.11 28.14 -23.09
N ARG A 25 17.94 27.97 -22.47
CA ARG A 25 17.77 27.17 -21.25
C ARG A 25 17.10 25.85 -21.61
N ARG A 26 17.89 24.78 -21.65
CA ARG A 26 17.37 23.43 -21.43
C ARG A 26 16.61 23.47 -20.09
N SER A 27 15.33 23.13 -20.11
CA SER A 27 14.54 22.92 -18.89
C SER A 27 15.22 21.80 -18.10
N ARG A 28 15.92 22.16 -17.02
CA ARG A 28 16.34 21.21 -16.00
C ARG A 28 15.13 21.03 -15.10
N LEU A 29 14.72 19.78 -14.91
CA LEU A 29 13.85 19.34 -13.83
C LEU A 29 14.27 20.06 -12.53
N PRO A 30 13.34 20.57 -11.71
CA PRO A 30 13.69 21.07 -10.40
C PRO A 30 14.37 19.94 -9.63
N ALA A 31 15.62 20.14 -9.25
CA ALA A 31 16.23 19.33 -8.22
C ALA A 31 15.35 19.40 -6.97
N ALA A 32 15.20 18.28 -6.27
CA ALA A 32 14.66 18.26 -4.92
C ALA A 32 15.29 19.41 -4.12
N ARG A 33 14.47 20.18 -3.40
CA ARG A 33 14.92 21.33 -2.61
C ARG A 33 16.19 20.97 -1.83
N SER A 34 17.33 21.49 -2.28
CA SER A 34 18.54 21.61 -1.47
C SER A 34 18.30 22.76 -0.49
N GLY A 35 17.78 22.41 0.69
CA GLY A 35 17.82 23.30 1.84
C GLY A 35 19.15 23.13 2.53
N ASP A 36 20.13 23.96 2.18
CA ASP A 36 21.29 24.23 3.03
C ASP A 36 20.81 25.03 4.26
N ASP A 37 20.49 24.30 5.32
CA ASP A 37 20.64 24.76 6.70
C ASP A 37 21.55 23.72 7.38
N PRO A 38 22.55 24.10 8.20
CA PRO A 38 23.35 23.13 8.93
C PRO A 38 22.40 22.33 9.81
N GLY A 39 22.14 21.08 9.43
CA GLY A 39 21.17 20.22 10.08
C GLY A 39 21.44 20.15 11.58
N PRO A 40 20.39 20.03 12.43
CA PRO A 40 20.58 19.71 13.83
C PRO A 40 21.47 18.46 13.95
N ALA A 41 22.30 18.39 14.99
CA ALA A 41 23.13 17.22 15.29
C ALA A 41 22.32 15.93 15.10
N PRO A 42 22.90 14.83 14.55
CA PRO A 42 22.15 13.62 14.27
C PRO A 42 21.39 13.22 15.53
N ALA A 43 20.06 13.24 15.45
CA ALA A 43 19.24 12.95 16.61
C ALA A 43 19.53 11.51 17.02
N SER A 44 19.92 11.28 18.26
CA SER A 44 19.99 9.91 18.76
C SER A 44 18.59 9.31 18.71
N LEU A 45 18.47 8.05 18.27
CA LEU A 45 17.22 7.31 18.41
C LEU A 45 16.86 7.21 19.89
N ASP A 46 15.69 7.71 20.26
CA ASP A 46 15.12 7.62 21.60
C ASP A 46 13.62 7.28 21.49
N PRO A 47 13.27 5.98 21.51
CA PRO A 47 11.87 5.56 21.44
C PRO A 47 11.05 5.94 22.69
N ALA A 48 11.71 6.31 23.80
CA ALA A 48 11.03 6.77 25.01
C ALA A 48 10.75 8.29 25.00
N ALA A 49 11.35 9.03 24.06
CA ALA A 49 11.12 10.46 23.94
C ALA A 49 9.65 10.77 23.62
N VAL A 50 9.11 11.83 24.23
CA VAL A 50 7.80 12.36 23.83
C VAL A 50 7.94 12.97 22.43
N PRO A 51 7.17 12.49 21.42
CA PRO A 51 7.33 12.94 20.05
C PRO A 51 7.15 14.45 19.92
N ARG A 52 8.06 15.09 19.17
CA ARG A 52 8.00 16.52 18.91
C ARG A 52 7.15 16.80 17.68
N CYS A 53 5.83 16.88 17.86
CA CYS A 53 4.88 16.96 16.75
C CYS A 53 5.04 18.19 15.82
N PHE A 54 5.67 19.29 16.28
CA PHE A 54 5.91 20.51 15.49
C PHE A 54 7.39 20.81 15.30
N GLY A 55 8.25 19.82 15.51
CA GLY A 55 9.69 19.96 15.41
C GLY A 55 10.18 20.00 13.95
N PRO A 56 11.45 20.41 13.76
CA PRO A 56 12.12 20.39 12.46
C PRO A 56 12.46 18.97 11.98
N VAL A 57 12.50 17.99 12.89
CA VAL A 57 12.71 16.57 12.59
C VAL A 57 11.34 15.88 12.52
N PRO A 58 11.03 15.11 11.47
CA PRO A 58 9.79 14.35 11.40
C PRO A 58 9.78 13.15 12.38
N ASN A 59 8.62 12.51 12.51
CA ASN A 59 8.48 11.17 13.11
C ASN A 59 7.97 10.19 12.04
N HIS A 60 8.61 10.23 10.87
CA HIS A 60 8.31 9.34 9.76
C HIS A 60 9.53 9.04 8.91
N ALA A 61 9.73 7.77 8.57
CA ALA A 61 10.87 7.33 7.77
C ALA A 61 10.52 7.20 6.29
N ARG A 62 11.56 7.16 5.46
CA ARG A 62 11.54 6.68 4.08
C ARG A 62 12.36 5.40 3.97
N SER A 63 12.08 4.61 2.94
CA SER A 63 12.93 3.50 2.53
C SER A 63 14.36 3.96 2.27
N PRO A 64 15.36 3.05 2.34
CA PRO A 64 16.76 3.41 2.11
C PRO A 64 16.94 4.20 0.80
N LEU A 65 17.35 5.46 0.94
CA LEU A 65 17.57 6.35 -0.20
C LEU A 65 18.95 6.12 -0.81
N PRO A 66 19.11 6.31 -2.14
CA PRO A 66 20.43 6.35 -2.75
C PRO A 66 21.28 7.46 -2.13
N VAL A 67 22.49 7.13 -1.68
CA VAL A 67 23.49 8.10 -1.26
C VAL A 67 24.21 8.60 -2.50
N LEU A 68 24.39 9.91 -2.62
CA LEU A 68 25.18 10.51 -3.68
C LEU A 68 26.60 10.77 -3.19
N ASP A 69 27.60 10.52 -4.04
CA ASP A 69 28.97 10.93 -3.79
C ASP A 69 29.19 12.44 -4.04
N ALA A 70 30.43 12.90 -3.90
CA ALA A 70 30.77 14.31 -4.08
C ALA A 70 30.53 14.83 -5.51
N ASP A 71 30.48 13.93 -6.49
CA ASP A 71 30.21 14.22 -7.91
C ASP A 71 28.71 14.07 -8.25
N GLY A 72 27.87 13.79 -7.24
CA GLY A 72 26.43 13.62 -7.39
C GLY A 72 26.04 12.27 -7.99
N GLN A 73 26.94 11.28 -8.04
CA GLN A 73 26.65 9.94 -8.55
C GLN A 73 26.12 9.03 -7.44
N VAL A 74 25.21 8.13 -7.80
CA VAL A 74 24.68 7.13 -6.86
C VAL A 74 25.79 6.18 -6.42
N VAL A 75 26.03 6.13 -5.11
CA VAL A 75 26.94 5.17 -4.49
C VAL A 75 26.30 3.77 -4.50
N PRO A 76 26.94 2.76 -5.11
CA PRO A 76 26.38 1.42 -5.19
C PRO A 76 26.00 0.83 -3.83
N GLY A 77 24.81 0.21 -3.75
CA GLY A 77 24.35 -0.54 -2.56
C GLY A 77 23.76 0.31 -1.41
N THR A 78 23.55 1.61 -1.63
CA THR A 78 23.08 2.53 -0.57
C THR A 78 21.55 2.68 -0.54
N GLY A 79 20.89 2.63 -1.70
CA GLY A 79 19.43 2.70 -1.82
C GLY A 79 18.80 1.51 -2.57
N LEU A 80 17.47 1.48 -2.60
CA LEU A 80 16.72 0.49 -3.37
C LEU A 80 16.81 0.77 -4.87
N ARG A 81 17.38 -0.18 -5.63
CA ARG A 81 17.44 -0.10 -7.08
C ARG A 81 16.14 -0.57 -7.73
N LYS A 82 15.57 0.21 -8.65
CA LYS A 82 14.39 -0.22 -9.41
C LYS A 82 14.76 -1.28 -10.45
N PHE A 83 13.84 -2.20 -10.73
CA PHE A 83 13.91 -3.15 -11.87
C PHE A 83 15.13 -4.06 -11.89
N VAL A 84 15.65 -4.43 -10.71
CA VAL A 84 16.77 -5.38 -10.61
C VAL A 84 16.31 -6.80 -10.32
N ASP A 85 15.15 -7.00 -9.70
CA ASP A 85 14.60 -8.32 -9.37
C ASP A 85 13.44 -8.71 -10.30
N ALA A 86 13.38 -9.98 -10.71
CA ALA A 86 12.29 -10.50 -11.53
C ALA A 86 10.99 -10.61 -10.72
N LEU A 87 9.85 -10.51 -11.41
CA LEU A 87 8.51 -10.65 -10.85
C LEU A 87 8.28 -12.11 -10.41
N PRO A 88 7.91 -12.37 -9.13
CA PRO A 88 7.49 -13.69 -8.69
C PRO A 88 6.22 -14.17 -9.41
N GLY A 89 6.27 -15.38 -9.97
CA GLY A 89 5.14 -16.03 -10.64
C GLY A 89 4.57 -17.22 -9.85
N LEU A 90 3.57 -17.88 -10.44
CA LEU A 90 2.90 -19.04 -9.85
C LEU A 90 3.78 -20.30 -9.85
N GLY A 91 3.82 -20.98 -8.71
CA GLY A 91 4.48 -22.27 -8.53
C GLY A 91 6.00 -22.23 -8.65
N ALA A 92 6.61 -23.41 -8.80
CA ALA A 92 8.05 -23.54 -8.98
C ALA A 92 8.61 -22.86 -10.25
N PRO A 93 7.90 -22.85 -11.40
CA PRO A 93 8.37 -22.14 -12.59
C PRO A 93 8.48 -20.62 -12.40
N GLY A 94 7.66 -20.03 -11.52
CA GLY A 94 7.67 -18.60 -11.24
C GLY A 94 8.71 -18.17 -10.19
N ARG A 95 9.68 -19.01 -9.86
CA ARG A 95 10.67 -18.73 -8.82
C ARG A 95 11.80 -17.84 -9.33
N THR A 96 11.98 -16.73 -8.62
CA THR A 96 13.01 -15.72 -8.88
C THR A 96 14.37 -16.11 -8.29
N GLU A 97 15.43 -15.43 -8.71
CA GLU A 97 16.80 -15.61 -8.19
C GLU A 97 16.91 -15.45 -6.65
N PRO A 98 16.28 -14.43 -6.01
CA PRO A 98 16.21 -14.35 -4.55
C PRO A 98 15.35 -15.46 -3.90
N GLY A 99 14.71 -16.30 -4.70
CA GLY A 99 13.92 -17.45 -4.31
C GLY A 99 12.43 -17.18 -4.15
N ALA A 100 11.97 -15.93 -4.29
CA ALA A 100 10.57 -15.54 -4.17
C ALA A 100 9.71 -16.15 -5.31
N HIS A 101 8.53 -16.65 -4.97
CA HIS A 101 7.52 -17.20 -5.88
C HIS A 101 6.17 -17.23 -5.16
N LEU A 102 5.09 -17.50 -5.90
CA LEU A 102 3.74 -17.69 -5.38
C LEU A 102 3.43 -19.20 -5.30
N PRO A 103 3.65 -19.88 -4.16
CA PRO A 103 3.48 -21.33 -4.08
C PRO A 103 2.02 -21.73 -4.22
N VAL A 104 1.72 -22.61 -5.18
CA VAL A 104 0.36 -23.16 -5.37
C VAL A 104 0.11 -24.30 -4.39
N ALA A 105 -1.00 -24.22 -3.66
CA ALA A 105 -1.45 -25.28 -2.77
C ALA A 105 -1.99 -26.49 -3.56
N VAL A 106 -1.75 -27.69 -3.03
CA VAL A 106 -2.27 -28.94 -3.60
C VAL A 106 -3.30 -29.52 -2.63
N PRO A 107 -4.59 -29.63 -2.99
CA PRO A 107 -5.64 -30.01 -2.05
C PRO A 107 -5.50 -31.47 -1.60
N ASP A 108 -5.89 -31.73 -0.37
CA ASP A 108 -6.34 -33.06 0.04
C ASP A 108 -7.78 -33.27 -0.45
N THR A 109 -7.96 -34.26 -1.32
CA THR A 109 -9.25 -34.58 -1.95
C THR A 109 -9.89 -35.84 -1.37
N LEU A 110 -9.23 -36.49 -0.39
CA LEU A 110 -9.63 -37.77 0.18
C LEU A 110 -10.33 -37.58 1.53
N SER A 111 -9.85 -36.67 2.37
CA SER A 111 -10.40 -36.46 3.73
C SER A 111 -11.86 -36.01 3.70
N TYR A 112 -12.25 -35.23 2.69
CA TYR A 112 -13.62 -34.78 2.45
C TYR A 112 -13.99 -35.01 0.99
N PRO A 113 -14.53 -36.20 0.64
CA PRO A 113 -14.90 -36.51 -0.73
C PRO A 113 -15.83 -35.45 -1.35
N GLY A 114 -15.50 -35.00 -2.55
CA GLY A 114 -16.24 -33.94 -3.25
C GLY A 114 -15.82 -32.51 -2.90
N CYS A 115 -14.84 -32.33 -2.01
CA CYS A 115 -14.29 -31.03 -1.65
C CYS A 115 -12.77 -31.02 -1.72
N ASP A 116 -12.21 -29.81 -1.80
CA ASP A 116 -10.78 -29.58 -1.61
C ASP A 116 -10.53 -29.20 -0.15
N TYR A 117 -9.62 -29.92 0.51
CA TYR A 117 -9.28 -29.68 1.91
C TYR A 117 -7.84 -29.19 2.08
N TYR A 118 -7.69 -28.15 2.89
CA TYR A 118 -6.40 -27.57 3.26
C TYR A 118 -6.29 -27.39 4.77
N GLU A 119 -5.11 -27.63 5.32
CA GLU A 119 -4.69 -27.11 6.61
C GLU A 119 -3.76 -25.93 6.35
N ILE A 120 -4.15 -24.73 6.78
CA ILE A 120 -3.39 -23.50 6.54
C ILE A 120 -2.86 -22.97 7.88
N GLY A 121 -1.55 -22.92 8.01
CA GLY A 121 -0.84 -22.37 9.16
C GLY A 121 -0.46 -20.91 8.96
N LEU A 122 -0.67 -20.08 9.97
CA LEU A 122 -0.07 -18.76 10.09
C LEU A 122 1.24 -18.84 10.88
N ARG A 123 2.34 -18.36 10.30
CA ARG A 123 3.65 -18.32 10.96
C ARG A 123 4.37 -17.01 10.70
N GLU A 124 5.24 -16.67 11.63
CA GLU A 124 6.26 -15.66 11.40
C GLU A 124 7.46 -16.26 10.66
N TYR A 125 8.05 -15.49 9.75
CA TYR A 125 9.16 -15.90 8.90
C TYR A 125 9.93 -14.67 8.39
N SER A 126 11.05 -14.91 7.69
CA SER A 126 11.80 -13.85 7.01
C SER A 126 11.97 -14.14 5.52
N GLN A 127 11.76 -13.11 4.70
CA GLN A 127 11.92 -13.16 3.25
C GLN A 127 12.56 -11.87 2.75
N ARG A 128 13.47 -11.98 1.78
CA ARG A 128 13.97 -10.80 1.05
C ARG A 128 12.89 -10.31 0.10
N LEU A 129 12.49 -9.05 0.25
CA LEU A 129 11.56 -8.36 -0.66
C LEU A 129 12.30 -7.52 -1.72
N HIS A 130 13.62 -7.43 -1.61
CA HIS A 130 14.50 -6.82 -2.61
C HIS A 130 15.94 -7.32 -2.40
N ARG A 131 16.75 -7.45 -3.46
CA ARG A 131 18.14 -7.93 -3.35
C ARG A 131 19.07 -7.03 -2.52
N ASP A 132 18.78 -5.73 -2.50
CA ASP A 132 19.55 -4.72 -1.76
C ASP A 132 19.08 -4.53 -0.31
N LEU A 133 18.08 -5.33 0.13
CA LEU A 133 17.62 -5.35 1.52
C LEU A 133 18.11 -6.61 2.25
N PRO A 134 18.29 -6.52 3.58
CA PRO A 134 18.21 -7.68 4.46
C PRO A 134 16.86 -8.42 4.29
N ALA A 135 16.78 -9.64 4.81
CA ALA A 135 15.48 -10.33 4.85
C ALA A 135 14.53 -9.61 5.82
N THR A 136 13.35 -9.26 5.35
CA THR A 136 12.30 -8.59 6.12
C THR A 136 11.52 -9.61 6.95
N ARG A 137 11.26 -9.31 8.22
CA ARG A 137 10.38 -10.12 9.10
C ARG A 137 8.92 -9.93 8.68
N LEU A 138 8.20 -11.03 8.51
CA LEU A 138 6.82 -11.08 8.01
C LEU A 138 6.00 -12.11 8.80
N ARG A 139 4.68 -11.98 8.75
CA ARG A 139 3.73 -13.03 9.16
C ARG A 139 2.93 -13.45 7.94
N GLY A 140 2.85 -14.74 7.64
CA GLY A 140 2.23 -15.22 6.42
C GLY A 140 1.72 -16.65 6.51
N TYR A 141 1.02 -17.08 5.47
CA TYR A 141 0.32 -18.35 5.45
C TYR A 141 1.13 -19.46 4.78
N ARG A 142 0.80 -20.71 5.10
CA ARG A 142 1.42 -21.91 4.53
C ARG A 142 0.46 -23.09 4.58
N GLN A 143 0.45 -23.93 3.56
CA GLN A 143 -0.21 -25.24 3.64
C GLN A 143 0.58 -26.22 4.55
N LEU A 144 -0.11 -26.97 5.41
CA LEU A 144 0.50 -27.87 6.39
C LEU A 144 0.26 -29.36 6.10
N ASN A 145 -0.90 -29.71 5.56
CA ASN A 145 -1.23 -31.09 5.20
C ASN A 145 -0.65 -31.47 3.83
N LEU A 146 -0.49 -32.78 3.61
CA LEU A 146 -0.14 -33.34 2.30
C LEU A 146 -1.31 -33.17 1.33
N GLY A 147 -1.00 -32.82 0.08
CA GLY A 147 -1.95 -32.81 -1.02
C GLY A 147 -2.07 -34.19 -1.69
N THR A 148 -3.18 -34.41 -2.40
CA THR A 148 -3.42 -35.64 -3.17
C THR A 148 -2.66 -35.63 -4.50
N ASP A 149 -1.91 -36.68 -4.76
CA ASP A 149 -1.21 -36.91 -6.03
C ASP A 149 -2.16 -37.42 -7.14
N GLY A 150 -1.64 -37.52 -8.37
CA GLY A 150 -2.42 -38.03 -9.52
C GLY A 150 -2.85 -39.50 -9.39
N ASN A 151 -2.33 -40.24 -8.41
CA ASN A 151 -2.71 -41.63 -8.11
C ASN A 151 -3.76 -41.72 -6.99
N GLY A 152 -4.21 -40.59 -6.44
CA GLY A 152 -5.20 -40.57 -5.37
C GLY A 152 -4.62 -40.85 -3.99
N HIS A 153 -3.35 -40.52 -3.74
CA HIS A 153 -2.72 -40.63 -2.42
C HIS A 153 -2.27 -39.27 -1.89
N ASN A 154 -2.47 -39.02 -0.59
CA ASN A 154 -1.98 -37.79 0.06
C ASN A 154 -0.47 -37.85 0.30
N THR A 155 0.33 -37.57 -0.73
CA THR A 155 1.80 -37.68 -0.74
C THR A 155 2.51 -36.39 -1.14
N VAL A 156 1.80 -35.41 -1.70
CA VAL A 156 2.40 -34.17 -2.18
C VAL A 156 2.73 -33.27 -0.98
N ALA A 157 4.02 -33.11 -0.70
CA ALA A 157 4.48 -32.29 0.41
C ALA A 157 4.22 -30.79 0.15
N PRO A 158 3.68 -30.04 1.14
CA PRO A 158 3.57 -28.60 1.02
C PRO A 158 4.96 -27.94 1.14
N PRO A 159 5.13 -26.67 0.70
CA PRO A 159 6.38 -25.91 0.88
C PRO A 159 6.85 -25.94 2.33
N GLU A 160 8.16 -25.90 2.62
CA GLU A 160 8.69 -26.05 3.99
C GLU A 160 8.41 -24.85 4.93
N ARG A 161 8.19 -23.68 4.35
CA ARG A 161 7.99 -22.40 5.05
C ARG A 161 6.93 -21.54 4.35
N PRO A 162 6.36 -20.52 5.02
CA PRO A 162 5.55 -19.51 4.36
C PRO A 162 6.32 -18.76 3.28
N TRP A 163 5.59 -18.26 2.30
CA TRP A 163 6.05 -17.33 1.28
C TRP A 163 5.03 -16.20 1.19
N HIS A 164 5.50 -14.97 0.95
CA HIS A 164 4.59 -13.84 0.85
C HIS A 164 3.56 -14.09 -0.26
N LEU A 165 2.28 -13.80 0.00
CA LEU A 165 1.13 -14.10 -0.88
C LEU A 165 0.81 -15.59 -1.08
N GLY A 166 1.54 -16.47 -0.40
CA GLY A 166 1.33 -17.92 -0.41
C GLY A 166 0.58 -18.41 0.84
N PRO A 167 -0.07 -19.59 0.75
CA PRO A 167 -0.22 -20.40 -0.44
C PRO A 167 -1.33 -19.87 -1.36
N VAL A 168 -1.15 -20.01 -2.67
CA VAL A 168 -2.18 -19.71 -3.67
C VAL A 168 -3.12 -20.90 -3.79
N VAL A 169 -4.41 -20.67 -3.53
CA VAL A 169 -5.47 -21.67 -3.76
C VAL A 169 -6.00 -21.50 -5.17
N LEU A 170 -5.94 -22.57 -5.98
CA LEU A 170 -6.64 -22.65 -7.25
C LEU A 170 -7.94 -23.42 -7.01
N ALA A 171 -9.07 -22.74 -7.16
CA ALA A 171 -10.39 -23.29 -6.90
C ALA A 171 -11.26 -23.25 -8.15
N ARG A 172 -12.30 -24.09 -8.15
CA ARG A 172 -13.27 -24.16 -9.24
C ARG A 172 -14.67 -23.97 -8.72
N ARG A 173 -15.50 -23.23 -9.45
CA ARG A 173 -16.92 -23.04 -9.14
C ARG A 173 -17.61 -24.41 -8.99
N GLY A 174 -18.41 -24.55 -7.95
CA GLY A 174 -19.16 -25.78 -7.65
C GLY A 174 -18.33 -26.88 -6.98
N ARG A 175 -17.03 -26.66 -6.72
CA ARG A 175 -16.20 -27.51 -5.86
C ARG A 175 -15.91 -26.77 -4.56
N PRO A 176 -16.56 -27.13 -3.43
CA PRO A 176 -16.35 -26.44 -2.18
C PRO A 176 -14.93 -26.65 -1.63
N VAL A 177 -14.44 -25.64 -0.91
CA VAL A 177 -13.17 -25.68 -0.19
C VAL A 177 -13.42 -25.72 1.31
N ARG A 178 -12.79 -26.67 2.01
CA ARG A 178 -12.72 -26.73 3.48
C ARG A 178 -11.32 -26.36 3.93
N ILE A 179 -11.21 -25.54 4.97
CA ILE A 179 -9.94 -25.11 5.53
C ILE A 179 -9.95 -25.34 7.03
N LYS A 180 -8.90 -25.97 7.56
CA LYS A 180 -8.53 -25.85 8.97
C LYS A 180 -7.44 -24.80 9.08
N PHE A 181 -7.74 -23.67 9.71
CA PHE A 181 -6.79 -22.59 9.93
C PHE A 181 -6.14 -22.76 11.30
N ILE A 182 -4.81 -22.69 11.35
CA ILE A 182 -4.02 -22.94 12.56
C ILE A 182 -3.11 -21.73 12.81
N ASN A 183 -3.27 -21.11 13.97
CA ASN A 183 -2.41 -20.02 14.40
C ASN A 183 -1.14 -20.60 15.06
N GLN A 184 -0.02 -20.54 14.34
CA GLN A 184 1.30 -21.03 14.78
C GLN A 184 2.25 -19.88 15.13
N LEU A 185 1.72 -18.69 15.43
CA LEU A 185 2.54 -17.59 15.95
C LEU A 185 3.06 -17.91 17.36
N PRO A 186 4.17 -17.30 17.80
CA PRO A 186 4.64 -17.46 19.17
C PRO A 186 3.65 -16.90 20.19
N THR A 187 3.72 -17.37 21.44
CA THR A 187 2.93 -16.87 22.57
C THR A 187 3.74 -15.87 23.41
N GLY A 188 3.07 -15.12 24.28
CA GLY A 188 3.72 -14.14 25.16
C GLY A 188 4.45 -13.03 24.38
N PRO A 189 5.55 -12.47 24.92
CA PRO A 189 6.27 -11.35 24.28
C PRO A 189 6.77 -11.65 22.87
N ALA A 190 7.13 -12.91 22.56
CA ALA A 190 7.55 -13.30 21.21
C ALA A 190 6.39 -13.24 20.19
N GLY A 191 5.15 -13.30 20.67
CA GLY A 191 3.93 -13.16 19.87
C GLY A 191 3.52 -11.70 19.63
N GLU A 192 4.16 -10.73 20.28
CA GLU A 192 3.88 -9.33 20.02
C GLU A 192 4.15 -8.98 18.56
N LEU A 193 3.33 -8.07 18.02
CA LEU A 193 3.49 -7.63 16.65
C LEU A 193 4.74 -6.75 16.57
N PHE A 194 5.58 -7.00 15.58
CA PHE A 194 6.78 -6.19 15.32
C PHE A 194 6.46 -4.89 14.59
N LEU A 195 5.27 -4.33 14.83
CA LEU A 195 4.79 -3.07 14.29
C LEU A 195 4.12 -2.25 15.42
N PRO A 196 4.05 -0.92 15.30
CA PRO A 196 3.52 -0.06 16.36
C PRO A 196 2.02 -0.25 16.59
N VAL A 197 1.67 -0.95 17.67
CA VAL A 197 0.27 -1.14 18.10
C VAL A 197 -0.15 0.00 19.01
N ASP A 198 -1.17 0.76 18.57
CA ASP A 198 -1.88 1.73 19.41
C ASP A 198 -2.88 0.98 20.31
N PRO A 199 -2.66 0.93 21.64
CA PRO A 199 -3.52 0.20 22.56
C PRO A 199 -4.88 0.87 22.80
N THR A 200 -5.06 2.13 22.38
CA THR A 200 -6.33 2.85 22.51
C THR A 200 -7.31 2.51 21.39
N VAL A 201 -6.81 1.93 20.29
CA VAL A 201 -7.67 1.39 19.24
C VAL A 201 -8.48 0.22 19.80
N HIS A 202 -9.79 0.25 19.56
CA HIS A 202 -10.68 -0.80 20.02
C HIS A 202 -10.24 -2.18 19.51
N GLY A 203 -10.07 -3.11 20.44
CA GLY A 203 -9.56 -4.46 20.14
C GLY A 203 -8.04 -4.56 20.03
N ALA A 204 -7.25 -3.53 20.33
CA ALA A 204 -5.77 -3.57 20.28
C ALA A 204 -5.07 -3.39 21.64
N GLY A 205 -5.77 -2.93 22.67
CA GLY A 205 -5.24 -2.80 24.03
C GLY A 205 -6.11 -3.52 25.07
N PRO A 206 -6.94 -2.83 25.88
CA PRO A 206 -7.71 -3.45 26.95
C PRO A 206 -8.51 -4.66 26.48
N GLY A 207 -8.42 -5.76 27.24
CA GLY A 207 -9.22 -6.96 27.00
C GLY A 207 -10.72 -6.72 27.24
N PRO A 208 -11.58 -7.68 26.88
CA PRO A 208 -13.02 -7.53 27.06
C PRO A 208 -13.39 -7.42 28.55
N LEU A 209 -14.35 -6.55 28.87
CA LEU A 209 -14.97 -6.41 30.20
C LEU A 209 -13.97 -6.14 31.34
N ASP A 210 -13.00 -5.25 31.15
CA ASP A 210 -11.94 -4.95 32.14
C ASP A 210 -11.16 -6.20 32.58
N GLY A 211 -10.93 -7.08 31.62
CA GLY A 211 -10.16 -8.31 31.76
C GLY A 211 -8.79 -8.13 32.42
N PRO A 212 -8.24 -9.17 33.07
CA PRO A 212 -6.96 -9.06 33.78
C PRO A 212 -5.75 -8.92 32.84
N ALA A 213 -5.95 -9.01 31.52
CA ALA A 213 -4.91 -8.91 30.52
C ALA A 213 -5.43 -8.16 29.26
N PRO A 214 -4.55 -7.42 28.56
CA PRO A 214 -4.87 -6.85 27.27
C PRO A 214 -5.12 -7.94 26.22
N TYR A 215 -5.76 -7.56 25.11
CA TYR A 215 -5.86 -8.43 23.95
C TYR A 215 -4.47 -8.84 23.43
N PRO A 216 -4.23 -10.14 23.16
CA PRO A 216 -2.97 -10.57 22.56
C PRO A 216 -2.76 -9.99 21.15
N GLN A 217 -1.53 -9.64 20.80
CA GLN A 217 -1.20 -9.13 19.46
C GLN A 217 -0.89 -10.23 18.43
N ASN A 218 -0.90 -11.49 18.86
CA ASN A 218 -0.77 -12.69 18.02
C ASN A 218 -2.12 -13.30 17.64
N ARG A 219 -3.24 -12.57 17.81
CA ARG A 219 -4.54 -12.98 17.31
C ARG A 219 -4.56 -12.96 15.78
N ALA A 220 -5.34 -13.86 15.19
CA ALA A 220 -5.55 -13.91 13.75
C ALA A 220 -6.93 -14.48 13.39
N VAL A 221 -7.47 -14.05 12.26
CA VAL A 221 -8.64 -14.63 11.60
C VAL A 221 -8.40 -14.65 10.10
N LEU A 222 -8.70 -15.76 9.43
CA LEU A 222 -8.61 -15.85 7.98
C LEU A 222 -9.92 -15.33 7.36
N HIS A 223 -9.88 -14.22 6.63
CA HIS A 223 -11.00 -13.70 5.85
C HIS A 223 -10.74 -13.92 4.36
N LEU A 224 -11.72 -14.46 3.63
CA LEU A 224 -11.68 -14.58 2.16
C LEU A 224 -12.49 -13.44 1.54
N ALA A 225 -11.79 -12.37 1.13
CA ALA A 225 -12.41 -11.20 0.54
C ALA A 225 -13.05 -11.53 -0.81
N GLY A 226 -14.31 -11.11 -0.97
CA GLY A 226 -15.12 -11.35 -2.18
C GLY A 226 -15.84 -12.71 -2.22
N ALA A 227 -15.73 -13.55 -1.18
CA ALA A 227 -16.41 -14.84 -1.15
C ALA A 227 -17.87 -14.76 -0.67
N GLN A 228 -18.75 -15.37 -1.44
CA GLN A 228 -20.10 -15.74 -1.03
C GLN A 228 -20.03 -16.96 -0.11
N THR A 229 -19.98 -16.69 1.19
CA THR A 229 -19.81 -17.72 2.23
C THR A 229 -20.74 -17.49 3.41
N GLY A 230 -20.94 -18.52 4.23
CA GLY A 230 -21.70 -18.42 5.47
C GLY A 230 -20.96 -17.59 6.53
N TRP A 231 -21.71 -16.92 7.42
CA TRP A 231 -21.13 -16.01 8.43
C TRP A 231 -20.10 -16.69 9.35
N ILE A 232 -20.22 -17.98 9.64
CA ILE A 232 -19.25 -18.74 10.43
C ILE A 232 -17.89 -18.91 9.73
N SER A 233 -17.88 -18.78 8.40
CA SER A 233 -16.70 -18.92 7.55
C SER A 233 -16.35 -17.62 6.82
N ALA A 234 -16.97 -16.51 7.22
CA ALA A 234 -16.70 -15.20 6.65
C ALA A 234 -15.42 -14.58 7.19
N GLY A 235 -14.86 -15.06 8.32
CA GLY A 235 -13.68 -14.44 8.92
C GLY A 235 -13.99 -13.04 9.46
N ASN A 236 -15.09 -12.91 10.21
CA ASN A 236 -15.50 -11.64 10.78
C ASN A 236 -14.46 -11.14 11.78
N PRO A 237 -14.35 -9.81 12.01
CA PRO A 237 -13.27 -9.27 12.84
C PRO A 237 -13.18 -9.77 14.28
N TRP A 238 -14.29 -10.29 14.81
CA TRP A 238 -14.39 -10.85 16.16
C TRP A 238 -14.15 -12.37 16.23
N GLN A 239 -13.99 -13.05 15.09
CA GLN A 239 -13.81 -14.50 15.02
C GLN A 239 -12.32 -14.91 15.04
N TRP A 240 -11.49 -14.13 15.71
CA TRP A 240 -10.06 -14.41 15.83
C TRP A 240 -9.77 -15.58 16.78
N ILE A 241 -8.59 -16.16 16.60
CA ILE A 241 -7.99 -17.19 17.47
C ILE A 241 -6.59 -16.73 17.91
N THR A 242 -6.18 -17.07 19.13
CA THR A 242 -4.78 -16.98 19.56
C THR A 242 -4.01 -18.25 19.20
N PRO A 243 -2.68 -18.30 19.30
CA PRO A 243 -1.93 -19.54 19.15
C PRO A 243 -2.26 -20.56 20.24
N ALA A 244 -1.98 -21.83 19.96
CA ALA A 244 -2.08 -22.88 20.98
C ALA A 244 -1.10 -22.59 22.12
N GLY A 245 -1.59 -22.68 23.37
CA GLY A 245 -0.78 -22.40 24.57
C GLY A 245 -0.71 -20.93 24.96
N GLU A 246 -1.44 -20.03 24.28
CA GLU A 246 -1.63 -18.67 24.79
C GLU A 246 -2.32 -18.72 26.15
N ILE A 247 -1.77 -18.00 27.13
CA ILE A 247 -2.20 -18.09 28.54
C ILE A 247 -3.20 -16.99 28.91
N THR A 248 -3.49 -16.07 27.99
CA THR A 248 -4.54 -15.08 28.22
C THR A 248 -5.90 -15.75 28.36
N PRO A 249 -6.82 -15.18 29.16
CA PRO A 249 -8.13 -15.80 29.41
C PRO A 249 -9.09 -15.74 28.20
N TYR A 250 -8.62 -15.24 27.05
CA TYR A 250 -9.40 -15.06 25.84
C TYR A 250 -8.72 -15.78 24.66
N PRO A 251 -8.81 -17.12 24.58
CA PRO A 251 -8.14 -17.91 23.53
C PRO A 251 -8.77 -17.73 22.13
N SER A 252 -9.97 -17.18 22.08
CA SER A 252 -10.68 -16.85 20.85
C SER A 252 -11.64 -15.69 21.06
N GLY A 253 -12.03 -15.06 19.96
CA GLY A 253 -12.97 -13.96 19.97
C GLY A 253 -14.43 -14.40 20.01
N VAL A 254 -15.30 -13.45 20.31
CA VAL A 254 -16.74 -13.67 20.49
C VAL A 254 -17.40 -14.08 19.18
N GLY A 255 -18.29 -15.07 19.24
CA GLY A 255 -19.01 -15.55 18.06
C GLY A 255 -18.20 -16.42 17.10
N LEU A 256 -16.97 -16.80 17.46
CA LEU A 256 -16.25 -17.85 16.74
C LEU A 256 -17.05 -19.15 16.80
N THR A 257 -17.43 -19.66 15.64
CA THR A 257 -18.14 -20.92 15.49
C THR A 257 -17.43 -21.75 14.42
N PRO A 258 -16.79 -22.87 14.78
CA PRO A 258 -16.23 -23.79 13.78
C PRO A 258 -17.33 -24.35 12.87
N VAL A 259 -16.93 -24.76 11.67
CA VAL A 259 -17.79 -25.47 10.72
C VAL A 259 -18.35 -26.75 11.36
N PRO A 260 -19.69 -26.91 11.49
CA PRO A 260 -20.30 -27.99 12.28
C PRO A 260 -20.03 -29.42 11.80
N ASP A 261 -19.78 -29.63 10.50
CA ASP A 261 -19.52 -30.96 9.93
C ASP A 261 -18.01 -31.28 9.82
N MET A 262 -17.14 -30.44 10.38
CA MET A 262 -15.72 -30.70 10.52
C MET A 262 -15.37 -31.11 11.96
N PRO A 263 -14.36 -31.97 12.18
CA PRO A 263 -13.89 -32.30 13.52
C PRO A 263 -13.50 -31.04 14.30
N PRO A 264 -13.63 -31.05 15.65
CA PRO A 264 -13.17 -29.95 16.48
C PRO A 264 -11.71 -29.58 16.14
N PRO A 265 -11.43 -28.31 15.82
CA PRO A 265 -10.12 -27.91 15.27
C PRO A 265 -8.97 -28.05 16.26
N GLY A 266 -9.27 -28.05 17.56
CA GLY A 266 -8.28 -28.00 18.64
C GLY A 266 -7.90 -26.57 19.03
N ALA A 267 -7.08 -26.45 20.07
CA ALA A 267 -6.61 -25.14 20.55
C ALA A 267 -5.79 -24.43 19.47
N GLY A 268 -5.98 -23.12 19.36
CA GLY A 268 -5.30 -22.28 18.38
C GLY A 268 -5.63 -22.59 16.92
N ALA A 269 -6.82 -23.15 16.66
CA ALA A 269 -7.29 -23.44 15.32
C ALA A 269 -8.80 -23.20 15.18
N THR A 270 -9.24 -22.94 13.95
CA THR A 270 -10.66 -22.88 13.56
C THR A 270 -10.86 -23.50 12.18
N THR A 271 -12.10 -23.61 11.73
CA THR A 271 -12.45 -24.19 10.43
C THR A 271 -13.31 -23.25 9.58
N PHE A 272 -13.15 -23.34 8.26
CA PHE A 272 -13.87 -22.57 7.26
C PHE A 272 -14.41 -23.47 6.15
N TYR A 273 -15.58 -23.13 5.63
CA TYR A 273 -16.22 -23.76 4.49
C TYR A 273 -16.58 -22.68 3.46
N HIS A 274 -16.03 -22.80 2.25
CA HIS A 274 -16.31 -21.92 1.13
C HIS A 274 -17.03 -22.72 0.04
N PRO A 275 -18.33 -22.46 -0.21
CA PRO A 275 -19.11 -23.23 -1.19
C PRO A 275 -18.60 -23.10 -2.63
N ASN A 276 -17.97 -21.97 -2.94
CA ASN A 276 -17.55 -21.60 -4.30
C ASN A 276 -18.68 -21.59 -5.33
N ASP A 277 -19.88 -21.20 -4.92
CA ASP A 277 -21.01 -21.01 -5.84
C ASP A 277 -21.14 -19.54 -6.26
N GLN A 278 -20.10 -19.03 -6.92
CA GLN A 278 -20.07 -17.69 -7.49
C GLN A 278 -19.21 -17.68 -8.77
N SER A 279 -19.30 -16.61 -9.57
CA SER A 279 -18.52 -16.48 -10.81
C SER A 279 -17.02 -16.47 -10.55
N GLY A 280 -16.26 -16.95 -11.56
CA GLY A 280 -14.80 -16.96 -11.53
C GLY A 280 -14.22 -15.55 -11.40
N ARG A 281 -13.21 -15.40 -10.55
CA ARG A 281 -12.60 -14.12 -10.15
C ARG A 281 -11.33 -14.34 -9.32
N LEU A 282 -10.53 -13.29 -9.17
CA LEU A 282 -9.50 -13.23 -8.13
C LEU A 282 -10.16 -12.90 -6.78
N LEU A 283 -10.04 -13.84 -5.84
CA LEU A 283 -10.29 -13.66 -4.41
C LEU A 283 -8.94 -13.63 -3.69
N TRP A 284 -8.96 -13.24 -2.42
CA TRP A 284 -7.75 -13.24 -1.62
C TRP A 284 -8.06 -13.40 -0.15
N PHE A 285 -7.19 -14.13 0.53
CA PHE A 285 -7.17 -14.20 1.98
C PHE A 285 -6.44 -13.00 2.55
N HIS A 286 -6.94 -12.48 3.65
CA HIS A 286 -6.18 -11.60 4.53
C HIS A 286 -6.65 -11.69 5.97
N ASP A 287 -5.82 -11.21 6.90
CA ASP A 287 -6.25 -11.07 8.29
C ASP A 287 -7.32 -9.97 8.42
N ASN A 288 -8.28 -10.18 9.31
CA ASN A 288 -9.36 -9.23 9.57
C ASN A 288 -9.51 -8.94 11.07
N THR A 289 -8.48 -9.20 11.87
CA THR A 289 -8.58 -9.15 13.34
C THR A 289 -8.89 -7.73 13.80
N VAL A 290 -9.95 -7.59 14.60
CA VAL A 290 -10.37 -6.30 15.16
C VAL A 290 -9.21 -5.58 15.84
N GLY A 291 -9.04 -4.29 15.50
CA GLY A 291 -8.01 -3.40 16.04
C GLY A 291 -6.61 -3.60 15.44
N LEU A 292 -6.33 -4.73 14.77
CA LEU A 292 -4.99 -5.09 14.30
C LEU A 292 -4.87 -5.20 12.77
N ALA A 293 -5.99 -5.38 12.03
CA ALA A 293 -6.01 -5.64 10.58
C ALA A 293 -5.04 -4.77 9.76
N ARG A 294 -5.00 -3.45 10.00
CA ARG A 294 -4.09 -2.53 9.29
C ARG A 294 -2.61 -2.95 9.39
N LEU A 295 -2.19 -3.48 10.54
CA LEU A 295 -0.81 -3.87 10.81
C LEU A 295 -0.55 -5.33 10.44
N THR A 296 -1.52 -6.21 10.67
CA THR A 296 -1.40 -7.64 10.35
C THR A 296 -1.34 -7.87 8.84
N VAL A 297 -2.20 -7.21 8.06
CA VAL A 297 -2.16 -7.23 6.60
C VAL A 297 -0.86 -6.61 6.09
N TYR A 298 -0.45 -5.46 6.65
CA TYR A 298 0.82 -4.83 6.29
C TYR A 298 2.04 -5.72 6.54
N SER A 299 2.02 -6.53 7.61
CA SER A 299 3.07 -7.50 7.94
C SER A 299 3.14 -8.74 7.02
N GLY A 300 2.20 -8.87 6.07
CA GLY A 300 2.19 -9.93 5.05
C GLY A 300 1.16 -11.03 5.24
N GLN A 301 0.16 -10.84 6.11
CA GLN A 301 -0.93 -11.81 6.32
C GLN A 301 -1.97 -11.70 5.21
N LEU A 302 -1.56 -12.06 3.99
CA LEU A 302 -2.42 -12.20 2.83
C LEU A 302 -1.96 -13.34 1.92
N ALA A 303 -2.89 -13.95 1.19
CA ALA A 303 -2.62 -15.00 0.20
C ALA A 303 -3.67 -15.02 -0.91
N LEU A 304 -3.37 -15.61 -2.05
CA LEU A 304 -4.27 -15.55 -3.21
C LEU A 304 -5.21 -16.74 -3.31
N TYR A 305 -6.39 -16.48 -3.85
CA TYR A 305 -7.41 -17.48 -4.13
C TYR A 305 -7.99 -17.23 -5.52
N LEU A 306 -7.62 -18.04 -6.49
CA LEU A 306 -8.08 -17.90 -7.88
C LEU A 306 -9.24 -18.86 -8.11
N LEU A 307 -10.44 -18.32 -8.28
CA LEU A 307 -11.65 -19.10 -8.58
C LEU A 307 -11.89 -19.09 -10.09
N THR A 308 -11.88 -20.26 -10.73
CA THR A 308 -12.32 -20.43 -12.13
C THR A 308 -13.79 -20.84 -12.19
N ASP A 309 -14.44 -20.59 -13.33
CA ASP A 309 -15.77 -21.12 -13.61
C ASP A 309 -15.86 -21.70 -15.03
N PRO A 310 -16.92 -22.45 -15.36
CA PRO A 310 -17.05 -23.08 -16.68
C PRO A 310 -17.07 -22.10 -17.85
N ALA A 311 -17.52 -20.85 -17.66
CA ALA A 311 -17.55 -19.86 -18.72
C ALA A 311 -16.14 -19.39 -19.06
N GLU A 312 -15.34 -19.08 -18.03
CA GLU A 312 -13.93 -18.75 -18.19
C GLU A 312 -13.14 -19.92 -18.79
N GLU A 313 -13.36 -21.15 -18.32
CA GLU A 313 -12.71 -22.36 -18.84
C GLU A 313 -13.02 -22.57 -20.33
N GLN A 314 -14.26 -22.33 -20.75
CA GLN A 314 -14.65 -22.43 -22.15
C GLN A 314 -13.96 -21.36 -23.00
N LEU A 315 -13.90 -20.11 -22.53
CA LEU A 315 -13.19 -19.03 -23.24
C LEU A 315 -11.69 -19.33 -23.41
N VAL A 316 -11.07 -19.98 -22.44
CA VAL A 316 -9.68 -20.45 -22.54
C VAL A 316 -9.58 -21.61 -23.55
N ALA A 317 -10.48 -22.59 -23.47
CA ALA A 317 -10.48 -23.74 -24.38
C ALA A 317 -10.69 -23.32 -25.85
N ASP A 318 -11.48 -22.28 -26.09
CA ASP A 318 -11.74 -21.70 -27.42
C ASP A 318 -10.60 -20.78 -27.90
N GLY A 319 -9.58 -20.54 -27.08
CA GLY A 319 -8.44 -19.67 -27.40
C GLY A 319 -8.79 -18.17 -27.39
N VAL A 320 -9.93 -17.79 -26.82
CA VAL A 320 -10.35 -16.39 -26.66
C VAL A 320 -9.57 -15.72 -25.53
N LEU A 321 -9.37 -16.45 -24.42
CA LEU A 321 -8.54 -16.00 -23.31
C LEU A 321 -7.22 -16.79 -23.24
N PRO A 322 -6.09 -16.15 -22.91
CA PRO A 322 -4.87 -16.87 -22.58
C PRO A 322 -5.11 -17.83 -21.40
N ALA A 323 -4.58 -19.05 -21.51
CA ALA A 323 -4.62 -20.04 -20.42
C ALA A 323 -3.71 -19.63 -19.25
N GLU A 324 -2.59 -18.98 -19.56
CA GLU A 324 -1.70 -18.40 -18.56
C GLU A 324 -2.33 -17.13 -17.97
N GLN A 325 -2.42 -17.08 -16.64
CA GLN A 325 -2.85 -15.91 -15.90
C GLN A 325 -1.77 -15.50 -14.91
N LEU A 326 -1.41 -14.21 -14.93
CA LEU A 326 -0.37 -13.62 -14.10
C LEU A 326 -1.00 -12.74 -13.01
N PRO A 327 -1.00 -13.16 -11.73
CA PRO A 327 -1.41 -12.27 -10.65
C PRO A 327 -0.44 -11.09 -10.54
N LEU A 328 -0.97 -9.87 -10.37
CA LEU A 328 -0.21 -8.67 -10.02
C LEU A 328 -0.82 -8.09 -8.74
N VAL A 329 -0.24 -8.46 -7.60
CA VAL A 329 -0.67 -7.96 -6.28
C VAL A 329 0.18 -6.77 -5.93
N ILE A 330 -0.44 -5.60 -5.92
CA ILE A 330 0.23 -4.32 -5.70
C ILE A 330 0.15 -3.98 -4.22
N GLU A 331 1.29 -3.69 -3.61
CA GLU A 331 1.38 -3.20 -2.24
C GLU A 331 2.30 -1.98 -2.21
N ASP A 332 2.11 -1.08 -1.26
CA ASP A 332 3.08 -0.05 -0.92
C ASP A 332 3.63 -0.32 0.49
N LYS A 333 4.95 -0.27 0.63
CA LYS A 333 5.66 -0.45 1.90
C LYS A 333 6.65 0.69 2.10
N THR A 334 7.05 0.88 3.34
CA THR A 334 8.26 1.62 3.69
C THR A 334 9.19 0.67 4.45
N PHE A 335 10.46 0.69 4.11
CA PHE A 335 11.49 -0.08 4.81
C PHE A 335 12.26 0.82 5.75
N VAL A 336 12.52 0.35 6.98
CA VAL A 336 13.39 1.08 7.91
C VAL A 336 14.76 1.28 7.23
N PRO A 337 15.30 2.52 7.20
CA PRO A 337 16.62 2.78 6.63
C PRO A 337 17.74 2.45 7.62
N ASP A 338 18.98 2.88 7.34
CA ASP A 338 20.04 2.80 8.34
C ASP A 338 19.79 3.79 9.51
N ASP A 339 20.51 3.59 10.62
CA ASP A 339 20.34 4.41 11.83
C ASP A 339 20.59 5.91 11.59
N THR A 340 21.43 6.28 10.61
CA THR A 340 21.77 7.68 10.35
C THR A 340 20.63 8.39 9.65
N GLN A 341 20.06 7.76 8.61
CA GLN A 341 18.84 8.26 7.97
C GLN A 341 17.66 8.22 8.94
N LEU A 342 17.48 7.11 9.68
CA LEU A 342 16.36 6.95 10.61
C LEU A 342 16.38 8.01 11.72
N ALA A 343 17.55 8.31 12.28
CA ALA A 343 17.73 9.40 13.24
C ALA A 343 17.22 10.76 12.73
N GLY A 344 17.45 11.06 11.45
CA GLY A 344 17.04 12.31 10.81
C GLY A 344 15.58 12.36 10.39
N GLU A 345 14.89 11.21 10.35
CA GLU A 345 13.54 11.08 9.79
C GLU A 345 12.49 10.64 10.82
N ASP A 346 12.86 9.74 11.73
CA ASP A 346 12.01 9.22 12.79
C ASP A 346 12.84 8.83 14.04
N PRO A 347 13.19 9.82 14.89
CA PRO A 347 14.03 9.59 16.06
C PRO A 347 13.31 8.80 17.17
N THR A 348 11.99 8.60 17.07
CA THR A 348 11.19 7.88 18.07
C THR A 348 10.93 6.42 17.71
N TRP A 349 11.52 5.93 16.62
CA TRP A 349 11.37 4.53 16.21
C TRP A 349 12.02 3.57 17.20
N ASP A 350 11.25 2.60 17.69
CA ASP A 350 11.75 1.52 18.55
C ASP A 350 12.36 0.39 17.72
N ARG A 351 13.67 0.49 17.47
CA ARG A 351 14.41 -0.50 16.69
C ARG A 351 14.41 -1.89 17.32
N ASP A 352 14.43 -1.97 18.65
CA ASP A 352 14.51 -3.26 19.34
C ASP A 352 13.17 -3.99 19.29
N ARG A 353 12.06 -3.25 19.26
CA ARG A 353 10.71 -3.81 19.16
C ARG A 353 10.20 -4.00 17.73
N TRP A 354 10.40 -3.02 16.85
CA TRP A 354 9.84 -2.99 15.50
C TRP A 354 10.87 -3.27 14.40
N GLY A 355 12.15 -3.23 14.74
CA GLY A 355 13.25 -3.70 13.91
C GLY A 355 14.10 -2.59 13.28
N ALA A 356 15.17 -3.02 12.61
CA ALA A 356 16.21 -2.18 12.02
C ALA A 356 16.15 -2.18 10.48
N ARG A 357 17.21 -1.73 9.82
CA ARG A 357 17.30 -1.63 8.35
C ARG A 357 16.69 -2.83 7.63
N GLY A 358 15.74 -2.57 6.74
CA GLY A 358 15.02 -3.59 5.96
C GLY A 358 13.79 -4.22 6.64
N SER A 359 13.54 -3.92 7.93
CA SER A 359 12.24 -4.15 8.54
C SER A 359 11.16 -3.24 7.94
N LEU A 360 9.90 -3.59 8.15
CA LEU A 360 8.78 -2.75 7.75
C LEU A 360 8.66 -1.55 8.70
N TRP A 361 8.63 -0.34 8.15
CA TRP A 361 8.26 0.88 8.86
C TRP A 361 6.76 1.13 8.69
N HIS A 362 6.09 1.57 9.76
CA HIS A 362 4.69 1.97 9.74
C HIS A 362 4.48 3.20 10.63
N PRO A 363 3.68 4.20 10.23
CA PRO A 363 3.46 5.41 11.03
C PRO A 363 2.90 5.08 12.43
N HIS A 364 3.45 5.75 13.45
CA HIS A 364 3.11 5.54 14.87
C HIS A 364 3.01 6.82 15.69
N VAL A 365 3.36 7.97 15.12
CA VAL A 365 3.17 9.29 15.74
C VAL A 365 2.18 10.06 14.90
N TYR A 366 1.07 10.49 15.50
CA TYR A 366 0.15 11.41 14.85
C TYR A 366 0.77 12.81 14.83
N GLN A 367 1.35 13.19 13.69
CA GLN A 367 2.00 14.48 13.51
C GLN A 367 1.12 15.42 12.68
N PRO A 368 0.52 16.48 13.26
CA PRO A 368 -0.47 17.29 12.55
C PRO A 368 0.15 18.11 11.43
N ARG A 369 -0.50 18.18 10.28
CA ARG A 369 -0.15 19.07 9.17
C ARG A 369 -0.37 20.54 9.51
N GLN A 370 -1.31 20.87 10.38
CA GLN A 370 -1.56 22.26 10.75
C GLN A 370 -0.59 22.73 11.85
N ASN A 371 -0.04 23.93 11.70
CA ASN A 371 0.66 24.64 12.78
C ASN A 371 0.18 26.10 12.84
N PRO A 372 -0.72 26.46 13.76
CA PRO A 372 -1.27 27.81 13.87
C PRO A 372 -0.27 28.84 14.40
N TYR A 373 0.89 28.41 14.92
CA TYR A 373 1.95 29.30 15.43
C TYR A 373 2.94 29.71 14.35
N ARG A 374 2.86 29.11 13.16
CA ARG A 374 3.61 29.54 11.98
C ARG A 374 2.76 30.47 11.11
N SER A 375 3.40 31.48 10.54
CA SER A 375 2.75 32.44 9.63
C SER A 375 2.06 31.77 8.42
N GLY A 376 2.56 30.62 7.96
CA GLY A 376 1.98 29.82 6.90
C GLY A 376 0.94 28.79 7.36
N GLY A 377 0.63 28.70 8.64
CA GLY A 377 -0.36 27.75 9.19
C GLY A 377 0.00 26.26 9.03
N THR A 378 1.21 25.95 8.55
CA THR A 378 1.61 24.62 8.07
C THR A 378 2.79 24.09 8.86
N ASN A 379 2.68 22.83 9.28
CA ASN A 379 3.76 22.05 9.85
C ASN A 379 4.55 21.35 8.73
N PRO A 380 5.82 21.70 8.49
CA PRO A 380 6.60 21.12 7.38
C PRO A 380 6.80 19.61 7.51
N THR A 381 6.82 19.08 8.73
CA THR A 381 7.06 17.67 9.04
C THR A 381 5.76 16.91 9.35
N GLY A 382 4.63 17.61 9.43
CA GLY A 382 3.32 17.04 9.73
C GLY A 382 2.68 16.31 8.55
N ARG A 383 1.91 15.27 8.82
CA ARG A 383 1.25 14.45 7.82
C ARG A 383 -0.27 14.69 7.83
N TRP A 384 -0.96 14.46 8.94
CA TRP A 384 -2.43 14.39 8.98
C TRP A 384 -3.10 15.65 9.52
N ASP A 385 -4.31 15.93 9.05
CA ASP A 385 -5.10 17.06 9.54
C ASP A 385 -5.79 16.74 10.87
N TYR A 386 -5.54 17.53 11.92
CA TYR A 386 -6.11 17.32 13.24
C TYR A 386 -7.44 18.06 13.43
N GLY A 387 -8.53 17.29 13.49
CA GLY A 387 -9.91 17.79 13.59
C GLY A 387 -10.13 18.88 14.66
N PRO A 388 -9.67 18.73 15.91
CA PRO A 388 -9.83 19.74 16.96
C PRO A 388 -9.20 21.11 16.67
N TRP A 389 -8.34 21.22 15.67
CA TRP A 389 -7.75 22.48 15.22
C TRP A 389 -8.37 23.02 13.93
N SER A 390 -9.35 22.31 13.38
CA SER A 390 -10.14 22.82 12.26
C SER A 390 -11.09 23.93 12.74
N ARG A 391 -11.20 25.01 11.96
CA ARG A 391 -12.12 26.13 12.25
C ARG A 391 -13.61 25.73 12.24
N THR A 392 -13.91 24.52 11.78
CA THR A 392 -15.25 23.94 11.66
C THR A 392 -15.52 22.89 12.72
N ALA A 393 -14.55 22.59 13.60
CA ALA A 393 -14.82 21.72 14.76
C ALA A 393 -15.65 22.50 15.77
N ASP A 394 -16.84 21.98 16.08
CA ASP A 394 -17.65 22.48 17.18
C ASP A 394 -16.80 22.45 18.47
N GLY A 395 -16.67 23.60 19.13
CA GLY A 395 -15.87 23.75 20.35
C GLY A 395 -14.35 23.86 20.16
N ALA A 396 -13.85 24.15 18.94
CA ALA A 396 -12.44 24.42 18.73
C ALA A 396 -11.94 25.51 19.70
N PRO A 397 -10.88 25.26 20.50
CA PRO A 397 -10.34 26.27 21.40
C PRO A 397 -9.88 27.46 20.59
N ASP A 398 -10.05 28.68 21.12
CA ASP A 398 -9.42 29.84 20.52
C ASP A 398 -7.89 29.69 20.69
N VAL A 399 -7.24 29.21 19.64
CA VAL A 399 -5.82 28.86 19.62
C VAL A 399 -4.93 30.08 19.87
N ALA A 400 -5.48 31.31 19.73
CA ALA A 400 -4.81 32.56 20.02
C ALA A 400 -4.85 32.97 21.51
N THR A 401 -5.81 32.47 22.29
CA THR A 401 -6.04 32.90 23.69
C THR A 401 -6.00 31.76 24.71
N GLY A 402 -6.03 30.50 24.26
CA GLY A 402 -5.98 29.33 25.14
C GLY A 402 -7.28 29.08 25.92
N THR A 403 -8.35 29.84 25.67
CA THR A 403 -9.66 29.63 26.31
C THR A 403 -10.57 28.75 25.45
N ALA A 404 -11.08 27.67 26.03
CA ALA A 404 -12.11 26.83 25.43
C ALA A 404 -13.45 27.59 25.42
N HIS A 405 -14.09 27.68 24.25
CA HIS A 405 -15.47 28.16 24.17
C HIS A 405 -16.44 27.07 24.66
N ASP A 406 -17.30 27.46 25.58
CA ASP A 406 -18.27 26.60 26.27
C ASP A 406 -19.47 26.29 25.33
N VAL A 407 -19.37 25.22 24.52
CA VAL A 407 -20.52 24.63 23.81
C VAL A 407 -20.33 23.11 23.65
N THR A 408 -21.32 22.33 24.08
CA THR A 408 -21.42 20.85 24.04
C THR A 408 -21.90 20.29 22.69
N PRO A 409 -21.75 18.99 22.38
CA PRO A 409 -20.99 17.95 23.08
C PRO A 409 -19.57 17.81 22.51
N ALA A 410 -18.64 17.53 23.42
CA ALA A 410 -17.23 17.32 23.17
C ALA A 410 -16.96 16.40 21.97
N TYR A 411 -16.00 16.80 21.13
CA TYR A 411 -15.29 15.86 20.28
C TYR A 411 -14.96 14.60 21.09
N PRO A 412 -15.46 13.40 20.72
CA PRO A 412 -15.31 12.19 21.53
C PRO A 412 -13.89 11.62 21.49
N GLY A 413 -13.00 12.18 20.65
CA GLY A 413 -11.59 11.82 20.60
C GLY A 413 -10.74 12.61 21.59
N PRO A 414 -9.45 12.26 21.73
CA PRO A 414 -8.55 12.99 22.61
C PRO A 414 -8.43 14.44 22.12
N GLY A 415 -8.76 15.39 23.00
CA GLY A 415 -8.54 16.81 22.74
C GLY A 415 -7.07 17.20 22.78
N PRO A 416 -6.73 18.47 22.48
CA PRO A 416 -5.36 18.95 22.64
C PRO A 416 -4.91 18.94 24.11
N VAL A 417 -3.64 18.62 24.35
CA VAL A 417 -2.98 18.60 25.67
C VAL A 417 -1.82 19.59 25.71
N PRO A 418 -1.33 20.00 26.90
CA PRO A 418 -0.14 20.85 27.00
C PRO A 418 1.04 20.25 26.23
N ASN A 419 1.68 21.05 25.37
CA ASN A 419 2.87 20.63 24.63
C ASN A 419 4.11 20.73 25.54
N PRO A 420 4.77 19.62 25.91
CA PRO A 420 5.95 19.67 26.77
C PRO A 420 7.16 20.33 26.11
N HIS A 421 7.13 20.52 24.78
CA HIS A 421 8.20 21.16 24.00
C HIS A 421 7.95 22.64 23.72
N HIS A 422 6.88 23.24 24.26
CA HIS A 422 6.60 24.66 24.05
C HIS A 422 7.58 25.55 24.83
N ASP A 423 8.36 26.34 24.11
CA ASP A 423 9.15 27.44 24.66
C ASP A 423 8.88 28.71 23.84
N PRO A 424 8.18 29.71 24.39
CA PRO A 424 7.79 30.91 23.64
C PRO A 424 8.98 31.80 23.24
N ILE A 425 10.18 31.55 23.76
CA ILE A 425 11.40 32.32 23.48
C ILE A 425 12.35 31.52 22.59
N ALA A 426 12.68 30.29 22.99
CA ALA A 426 13.65 29.47 22.27
C ALA A 426 13.06 28.76 21.05
N ASP A 427 11.75 28.51 21.03
CA ASP A 427 11.07 27.81 19.95
C ASP A 427 9.63 28.33 19.75
N PRO A 428 9.47 29.59 19.31
CA PRO A 428 8.17 30.26 19.22
C PRO A 428 7.19 29.62 18.24
N ASP A 429 7.69 28.75 17.34
CA ASP A 429 6.88 27.99 16.38
C ASP A 429 6.24 26.73 17.01
N GLN A 430 6.63 26.35 18.24
CA GLN A 430 5.97 25.28 18.99
C GLN A 430 4.68 25.82 19.59
N PRO A 431 3.51 25.26 19.25
CA PRO A 431 2.27 25.63 19.93
C PRO A 431 2.32 25.21 21.42
N PRO A 432 1.63 25.92 22.33
CA PRO A 432 1.46 25.53 23.73
C PRO A 432 0.64 24.27 23.90
N LEU A 433 -0.05 23.82 22.84
CA LEU A 433 -0.87 22.62 22.82
C LEU A 433 -0.41 21.67 21.70
N ALA A 434 -0.46 20.37 21.96
CA ALA A 434 -0.23 19.29 21.00
C ALA A 434 -1.43 18.32 20.97
N PRO A 435 -1.56 17.44 19.96
CA PRO A 435 -2.59 16.40 19.98
C PRO A 435 -2.51 15.52 21.22
N GLY A 436 -3.64 15.26 21.88
CA GLY A 436 -3.72 14.37 23.04
C GLY A 436 -3.78 12.88 22.71
N VAL A 437 -3.37 12.50 21.50
CA VAL A 437 -3.31 11.09 21.06
C VAL A 437 -2.18 10.34 21.78
N PRO A 438 -2.28 9.01 21.96
CA PRO A 438 -1.22 8.22 22.60
C PRO A 438 0.06 8.19 21.75
N HIS A 439 1.14 7.66 22.32
CA HIS A 439 2.33 7.24 21.57
C HIS A 439 2.68 5.81 21.99
N PRO A 440 2.63 4.81 21.08
CA PRO A 440 2.18 4.85 19.68
C PRO A 440 0.73 5.27 19.46
N SER A 441 0.46 5.92 18.33
CA SER A 441 -0.87 6.27 17.84
C SER A 441 -1.16 5.63 16.48
N ALA A 442 -2.39 5.19 16.28
CA ALA A 442 -2.91 4.93 14.95
C ALA A 442 -3.08 6.24 14.19
N VAL A 443 -2.87 6.18 12.88
CA VAL A 443 -3.02 7.32 11.99
C VAL A 443 -4.20 7.08 11.04
N PRO A 444 -4.81 8.15 10.50
CA PRO A 444 -5.95 8.02 9.59
C PRO A 444 -5.64 7.21 8.33
N GLU A 445 -4.44 7.42 7.75
CA GLU A 445 -4.01 6.84 6.48
C GLU A 445 -2.49 6.61 6.52
N ALA A 446 -2.02 5.52 5.92
CA ALA A 446 -0.63 5.14 5.79
C ALA A 446 -0.25 4.91 4.32
N TYR A 447 0.68 5.73 3.83
CA TYR A 447 1.22 5.64 2.47
C TYR A 447 2.68 5.20 2.52
N GLY A 448 2.98 4.08 1.85
CA GLY A 448 4.33 3.60 1.62
C GLY A 448 5.00 4.33 0.46
N ASP A 449 6.33 4.37 0.49
CA ASP A 449 7.16 5.00 -0.54
C ASP A 449 7.79 4.01 -1.53
N THR A 450 7.61 2.71 -1.29
CA THR A 450 8.16 1.63 -2.12
C THR A 450 7.05 0.72 -2.62
N MET A 451 6.84 0.74 -3.93
CA MET A 451 5.86 -0.13 -4.58
C MET A 451 6.41 -1.55 -4.73
N LEU A 452 5.61 -2.52 -4.31
CA LEU A 452 5.86 -3.94 -4.48
C LEU A 452 4.83 -4.52 -5.46
N VAL A 453 5.28 -5.47 -6.26
CA VAL A 453 4.38 -6.38 -6.99
C VAL A 453 4.77 -7.80 -6.64
N ASN A 454 3.79 -8.60 -6.22
CA ASN A 454 3.97 -9.98 -5.78
C ASN A 454 5.03 -10.16 -4.67
N GLY A 455 5.15 -9.17 -3.77
CA GLY A 455 6.11 -9.22 -2.66
C GLY A 455 7.56 -8.87 -3.03
N VAL A 456 7.81 -8.32 -4.22
CA VAL A 456 9.14 -7.82 -4.60
C VAL A 456 9.03 -6.33 -4.94
N ALA A 457 9.98 -5.53 -4.47
CA ALA A 457 10.03 -4.10 -4.76
C ALA A 457 10.45 -3.85 -6.21
N TYR A 458 9.70 -3.02 -6.94
CA TYR A 458 9.98 -2.61 -8.33
C TYR A 458 10.43 -3.75 -9.26
N PRO A 459 9.68 -4.86 -9.38
CA PRO A 459 10.13 -6.00 -10.17
C PRO A 459 10.04 -5.73 -11.68
N TYR A 460 10.74 -6.53 -12.47
CA TYR A 460 10.57 -6.61 -13.93
C TYR A 460 10.03 -7.98 -14.36
N VAL A 461 9.42 -8.05 -15.53
CA VAL A 461 9.07 -9.32 -16.18
C VAL A 461 9.38 -9.21 -17.66
N GLU A 462 10.03 -10.24 -18.20
CA GLU A 462 10.22 -10.38 -19.65
C GLU A 462 8.98 -11.01 -20.26
N VAL A 463 8.44 -10.39 -21.31
CA VAL A 463 7.25 -10.87 -22.01
C VAL A 463 7.56 -11.10 -23.48
N GLU A 464 6.88 -12.08 -24.07
CA GLU A 464 6.88 -12.32 -25.50
C GLU A 464 5.93 -11.36 -26.22
N PRO A 465 6.10 -11.11 -27.53
CA PRO A 465 5.19 -10.27 -28.32
C PRO A 465 3.86 -11.01 -28.60
N ARG A 466 3.06 -11.21 -27.56
CA ARG A 466 1.73 -11.85 -27.57
C ARG A 466 0.80 -11.23 -26.53
N THR A 467 -0.44 -11.68 -26.49
CA THR A 467 -1.39 -11.30 -25.44
C THR A 467 -1.09 -12.02 -24.13
N TYR A 468 -1.16 -11.29 -23.02
CA TYR A 468 -1.10 -11.80 -21.65
C TYR A 468 -2.35 -11.41 -20.88
N ARG A 469 -2.72 -12.25 -19.90
CA ARG A 469 -3.82 -12.00 -18.95
C ARG A 469 -3.26 -11.72 -17.57
N PHE A 470 -3.59 -10.57 -17.01
CA PHE A 470 -3.17 -10.13 -15.69
C PHE A 470 -4.36 -10.07 -14.72
N ARG A 471 -4.20 -10.66 -13.54
CA ARG A 471 -5.16 -10.58 -12.43
C ARG A 471 -4.63 -9.60 -11.40
N ILE A 472 -5.04 -8.35 -11.50
CA ILE A 472 -4.52 -7.24 -10.70
C ILE A 472 -5.33 -7.11 -9.41
N LEU A 473 -4.65 -6.96 -8.29
CA LEU A 473 -5.23 -6.64 -6.98
C LEU A 473 -4.50 -5.45 -6.40
N ASN A 474 -5.22 -4.41 -6.00
CA ASN A 474 -4.67 -3.37 -5.13
C ASN A 474 -4.75 -3.85 -3.66
N ALA A 475 -3.62 -4.29 -3.11
CA ALA A 475 -3.47 -4.70 -1.71
C ALA A 475 -2.71 -3.66 -0.87
N CYS A 476 -2.58 -2.42 -1.35
CA CYS A 476 -2.16 -1.29 -0.52
C CYS A 476 -3.14 -1.09 0.65
N LEU A 477 -2.67 -0.47 1.73
CA LEU A 477 -3.56 -0.15 2.86
C LEU A 477 -4.53 0.96 2.48
N ASP A 478 -4.01 2.13 2.10
CA ASP A 478 -4.79 3.33 1.84
C ASP A 478 -4.56 3.93 0.43
N ARG A 479 -3.54 3.46 -0.29
CA ARG A 479 -3.15 4.00 -1.60
C ARG A 479 -4.07 3.49 -2.71
N ALA A 480 -4.76 4.41 -3.39
CA ALA A 480 -5.34 4.15 -4.69
C ALA A 480 -4.26 4.21 -5.79
N VAL A 481 -4.45 3.47 -6.88
CA VAL A 481 -3.53 3.42 -8.03
C VAL A 481 -4.26 3.73 -9.33
N ASN A 482 -3.63 4.45 -10.24
CA ASN A 482 -4.09 4.71 -11.61
C ASN A 482 -3.07 4.12 -12.59
N LEU A 483 -3.28 2.86 -12.97
CA LEU A 483 -2.31 2.08 -13.72
C LEU A 483 -2.39 2.35 -15.22
N GLN A 484 -1.21 2.53 -15.82
CA GLN A 484 -1.00 2.90 -17.22
C GLN A 484 0.27 2.22 -17.76
N LEU A 485 0.37 2.03 -19.07
CA LEU A 485 1.59 1.53 -19.72
C LEU A 485 2.22 2.61 -20.60
N TYR A 486 3.50 2.88 -20.37
CA TYR A 486 4.30 3.77 -21.22
C TYR A 486 5.64 3.13 -21.57
N ARG A 487 6.18 3.48 -22.73
CA ARG A 487 7.56 3.20 -23.10
C ARG A 487 8.48 3.94 -22.15
N ALA A 488 9.50 3.26 -21.65
CA ALA A 488 10.56 3.89 -20.89
C ALA A 488 11.27 4.94 -21.75
N ARG A 489 11.86 5.96 -21.11
CA ARG A 489 12.58 7.02 -21.82
C ARG A 489 13.87 6.50 -22.47
N SER A 490 14.44 5.42 -21.91
CA SER A 490 15.53 4.68 -22.50
C SER A 490 15.27 3.17 -22.43
N ASN A 491 15.75 2.43 -23.43
CA ASN A 491 15.81 0.96 -23.42
C ASN A 491 17.18 0.44 -22.93
N GLY A 492 18.07 1.33 -22.49
CA GLY A 492 19.38 0.97 -21.95
C GLY A 492 19.28 0.25 -20.60
N PRO A 493 20.38 -0.35 -20.11
CA PRO A 493 20.42 -0.89 -18.75
C PRO A 493 20.40 0.27 -17.74
N MET A 494 19.48 0.22 -16.77
CA MET A 494 19.43 1.22 -15.69
C MET A 494 20.66 1.16 -14.80
N TRP A 495 21.19 -0.04 -14.53
CA TRP A 495 22.30 -0.27 -13.60
C TRP A 495 23.49 -0.93 -14.28
N GLY A 496 24.69 -0.52 -13.90
CA GLY A 496 25.94 -1.17 -14.28
C GLY A 496 26.16 -2.48 -13.52
N PRO A 497 27.08 -3.36 -13.99
CA PRO A 497 27.43 -4.61 -13.31
C PRO A 497 27.99 -4.42 -11.89
N ASP A 498 28.57 -3.26 -11.61
CA ASP A 498 29.08 -2.84 -10.30
C ASP A 498 28.01 -2.27 -9.37
N GLY A 499 26.77 -2.10 -9.88
CA GLY A 499 25.64 -1.54 -9.16
C GLY A 499 25.53 -0.01 -9.21
N GLY A 500 26.39 0.68 -9.98
CA GLY A 500 26.25 2.12 -10.24
C GLY A 500 25.08 2.43 -11.19
N LEU A 501 24.53 3.64 -11.12
CA LEU A 501 23.49 4.10 -12.05
C LEU A 501 24.11 4.33 -13.44
N ALA A 502 23.67 3.56 -14.43
CA ALA A 502 24.18 3.64 -15.80
C ALA A 502 23.32 4.56 -16.68
N ASP A 503 22.00 4.44 -16.59
CA ASP A 503 21.06 5.28 -17.32
C ASP A 503 19.79 5.50 -16.48
N ALA A 504 19.65 6.70 -15.91
CA ALA A 504 18.48 7.06 -15.13
C ALA A 504 17.18 7.04 -15.95
N ASP A 505 17.27 7.34 -17.26
CA ASP A 505 16.11 7.41 -18.14
C ASP A 505 15.53 6.01 -18.45
N ALA A 506 16.27 4.93 -18.18
CA ALA A 506 15.81 3.56 -18.40
C ALA A 506 14.72 3.11 -17.42
N GLY A 507 14.64 3.74 -16.25
CA GLY A 507 13.64 3.45 -15.22
C GLY A 507 12.47 4.44 -15.19
N GLU A 508 12.39 5.37 -16.13
CA GLU A 508 11.50 6.52 -16.06
C GLU A 508 10.59 6.65 -17.29
N VAL A 509 9.40 7.18 -17.08
CA VAL A 509 8.48 7.57 -18.14
C VAL A 509 8.91 8.92 -18.73
N PRO A 510 8.88 9.13 -20.06
CA PRO A 510 9.00 10.45 -20.64
C PRO A 510 7.90 11.38 -20.13
N MET A 511 8.28 12.49 -19.48
CA MET A 511 7.35 13.45 -18.92
C MET A 511 7.32 14.73 -19.76
N VAL A 512 6.19 15.39 -19.79
CA VAL A 512 5.94 16.66 -20.48
C VAL A 512 5.19 17.62 -19.59
N GLU A 513 5.33 18.92 -19.83
CA GLU A 513 4.58 19.93 -19.07
C GLU A 513 3.06 19.70 -19.19
N ALA A 514 2.36 19.79 -18.06
CA ALA A 514 0.90 19.70 -17.97
C ALA A 514 0.24 20.99 -18.46
N VAL A 515 0.39 21.29 -19.75
CA VAL A 515 -0.12 22.51 -20.41
C VAL A 515 -0.91 22.17 -21.66
N ARG A 516 -1.79 23.10 -22.09
CA ARG A 516 -2.49 22.97 -23.37
C ARG A 516 -1.49 23.16 -24.52
N ALA A 517 -1.34 22.14 -25.36
CA ALA A 517 -0.55 22.22 -26.58
C ALA A 517 -1.24 21.48 -27.75
N PRO A 518 -1.00 21.88 -29.01
CA PRO A 518 -1.69 21.30 -30.18
C PRO A 518 -1.45 19.80 -30.40
N ASP A 519 -0.37 19.26 -29.84
CA ASP A 519 0.06 17.87 -29.92
C ASP A 519 -0.44 17.01 -28.75
N ARG A 520 -1.25 17.56 -27.84
CA ARG A 520 -1.83 16.84 -26.71
C ARG A 520 -3.22 16.29 -27.04
N PRO A 521 -3.54 15.04 -26.64
CA PRO A 521 -4.89 14.50 -26.75
C PRO A 521 -5.92 15.37 -26.03
N ALA A 522 -7.15 15.39 -26.54
CA ALA A 522 -8.26 16.01 -25.85
C ALA A 522 -8.48 15.33 -24.48
N GLY A 523 -8.51 16.10 -23.39
CA GLY A 523 -8.67 15.56 -22.03
C GLY A 523 -7.36 15.21 -21.31
N TRP A 524 -6.21 15.41 -21.95
CA TRP A 524 -4.91 15.34 -21.24
C TRP A 524 -4.84 16.48 -20.21
N PRO A 525 -4.33 16.23 -18.98
CA PRO A 525 -4.28 17.28 -17.97
C PRO A 525 -3.46 18.49 -18.41
N ALA A 526 -3.97 19.67 -18.09
CA ALA A 526 -3.38 20.96 -18.40
C ALA A 526 -3.42 21.91 -17.19
N ASP A 527 -3.27 21.33 -16.00
CA ASP A 527 -3.39 22.01 -14.70
C ASP A 527 -2.07 22.64 -14.21
N GLY A 528 -0.98 22.48 -14.96
CA GLY A 528 0.33 23.02 -14.63
C GLY A 528 0.97 22.35 -13.42
N ARG A 529 0.58 21.11 -13.06
CA ARG A 529 1.18 20.38 -11.94
C ARG A 529 2.70 20.23 -12.10
N ASP A 530 3.39 20.34 -10.98
CA ASP A 530 4.84 20.11 -10.92
C ASP A 530 5.16 18.66 -11.35
N GLY A 531 6.29 18.47 -12.03
CA GLY A 531 6.67 17.17 -12.62
C GLY A 531 5.97 16.83 -13.94
N GLY A 532 4.87 17.53 -14.27
CA GLY A 532 4.15 17.36 -15.53
C GLY A 532 3.30 16.09 -15.58
N VAL A 533 3.10 15.56 -16.78
CA VAL A 533 2.35 14.33 -17.06
C VAL A 533 3.12 13.47 -18.06
N PRO A 534 2.85 12.16 -18.14
CA PRO A 534 3.42 11.30 -19.19
C PRO A 534 3.25 11.89 -20.60
N ASP A 535 4.26 11.73 -21.45
CA ASP A 535 4.18 12.08 -22.86
C ASP A 535 3.21 11.11 -23.56
N PRO A 536 2.08 11.58 -24.12
CA PRO A 536 1.15 10.74 -24.88
C PRO A 536 1.81 10.00 -26.04
N ARG A 537 2.93 10.51 -26.59
CA ARG A 537 3.67 9.81 -27.66
C ARG A 537 4.37 8.54 -27.18
N ALA A 538 4.63 8.43 -25.88
CA ALA A 538 5.25 7.27 -25.26
C ALA A 538 4.21 6.22 -24.83
N ALA A 539 2.91 6.42 -25.09
CA ALA A 539 1.89 5.47 -24.70
C ALA A 539 2.20 4.06 -25.22
N GLY A 540 2.14 3.08 -24.31
CA GLY A 540 2.25 1.66 -24.62
C GLY A 540 0.91 1.10 -25.09
N PRO A 541 0.79 -0.24 -25.17
CA PRO A 541 -0.48 -0.92 -25.41
C PRO A 541 -1.56 -0.49 -24.41
N GLU A 542 -2.81 -0.48 -24.85
CA GLU A 542 -3.96 -0.20 -24.01
C GLU A 542 -4.29 -1.41 -23.13
N LEU A 543 -4.87 -1.15 -21.95
CA LEU A 543 -5.37 -2.20 -21.09
C LEU A 543 -6.78 -2.59 -21.56
N VAL A 544 -7.06 -3.88 -21.73
CA VAL A 544 -8.41 -4.36 -22.04
C VAL A 544 -8.97 -5.07 -20.81
N GLN A 545 -9.79 -4.37 -20.03
CA GLN A 545 -10.43 -4.94 -18.86
C GLN A 545 -11.54 -5.89 -19.27
N ILE A 546 -11.47 -7.13 -18.76
CA ILE A 546 -12.44 -8.19 -19.01
C ILE A 546 -13.18 -8.62 -17.74
N GLY A 547 -12.76 -8.15 -16.57
CA GLY A 547 -13.39 -8.48 -15.29
C GLY A 547 -13.04 -7.52 -14.16
N THR A 548 -13.81 -7.62 -13.09
CA THR A 548 -13.60 -6.91 -11.81
C THR A 548 -13.49 -7.92 -10.65
N GLU A 549 -13.49 -7.46 -9.40
CA GLU A 549 -13.73 -8.28 -8.20
C GLU A 549 -15.06 -9.07 -8.25
N GLY A 550 -15.97 -8.72 -9.16
CA GLY A 550 -17.21 -9.42 -9.49
C GLY A 550 -17.06 -10.62 -10.45
N GLY A 551 -15.89 -10.78 -11.07
CA GLY A 551 -15.66 -11.71 -12.18
C GLY A 551 -15.76 -11.02 -13.55
N LEU A 552 -16.01 -11.80 -14.61
CA LEU A 552 -16.03 -11.28 -15.98
C LEU A 552 -17.11 -10.19 -16.18
N LEU A 553 -16.73 -9.13 -16.89
CA LEU A 553 -17.63 -8.10 -17.39
C LEU A 553 -18.55 -8.67 -18.47
N PRO A 554 -19.75 -8.08 -18.67
CA PRO A 554 -20.62 -8.44 -19.79
C PRO A 554 -19.98 -8.22 -21.17
N ALA A 555 -19.00 -7.32 -21.26
CA ALA A 555 -18.21 -7.04 -22.45
C ALA A 555 -16.82 -6.50 -22.05
N PRO A 556 -15.77 -6.74 -22.86
CA PRO A 556 -14.46 -6.14 -22.63
C PRO A 556 -14.51 -4.61 -22.76
N VAL A 557 -13.74 -3.91 -21.95
CA VAL A 557 -13.58 -2.46 -21.96
C VAL A 557 -12.14 -2.11 -22.27
N VAL A 558 -11.93 -1.37 -23.35
CA VAL A 558 -10.62 -0.81 -23.68
C VAL A 558 -10.39 0.44 -22.82
N ILE A 559 -9.28 0.45 -22.09
CA ILE A 559 -8.85 1.52 -21.21
C ILE A 559 -7.60 2.15 -21.82
N PRO A 560 -7.73 3.33 -22.47
CA PRO A 560 -6.59 4.03 -23.03
C PRO A 560 -5.67 4.55 -21.92
N ASN A 561 -4.37 4.59 -22.21
CA ASN A 561 -3.38 5.21 -21.33
C ASN A 561 -3.69 6.70 -21.16
N ARG A 562 -3.89 7.13 -19.92
CA ARG A 562 -4.32 8.48 -19.57
C ARG A 562 -3.87 8.87 -18.15
N PRO A 563 -3.19 10.02 -18.00
CA PRO A 563 -2.84 10.54 -16.70
C PRO A 563 -4.07 10.96 -15.90
N VAL A 564 -3.98 10.89 -14.57
CA VAL A 564 -5.08 11.30 -13.68
C VAL A 564 -5.42 12.78 -13.90
N GLY A 565 -6.71 13.09 -14.05
CA GLY A 565 -7.25 14.44 -14.28
C GLY A 565 -8.21 14.85 -13.18
N TYR A 566 -8.34 16.16 -12.97
CA TYR A 566 -9.24 16.74 -11.96
C TYR A 566 -10.13 17.82 -12.55
N ARG A 567 -11.33 17.91 -11.99
CA ARG A 567 -12.27 18.96 -12.33
C ARG A 567 -11.92 20.27 -11.62
N TYR A 568 -11.46 21.28 -12.34
CA TYR A 568 -11.09 22.58 -11.75
C TYR A 568 -12.17 23.67 -11.83
N ASP A 569 -13.35 23.37 -12.41
CA ASP A 569 -14.45 24.34 -12.42
C ASP A 569 -15.01 24.54 -11.00
N ARG A 570 -14.68 25.69 -10.39
CA ARG A 570 -15.13 26.07 -9.05
C ARG A 570 -16.64 26.30 -8.92
N ARG A 571 -17.39 26.33 -10.04
CA ARG A 571 -18.86 26.37 -10.03
C ARG A 571 -19.48 24.98 -9.98
N ASP A 572 -18.68 23.95 -10.19
CA ASP A 572 -19.13 22.57 -10.13
C ASP A 572 -19.07 22.04 -8.70
N PRO A 573 -20.14 21.42 -8.16
CA PRO A 573 -20.09 20.81 -6.84
C PRO A 573 -19.10 19.64 -6.74
N THR A 574 -18.65 19.10 -7.88
CA THR A 574 -17.64 18.03 -7.98
C THR A 574 -16.23 18.57 -8.26
N VAL A 575 -15.98 19.85 -8.00
CA VAL A 575 -14.62 20.42 -8.10
C VAL A 575 -13.61 19.57 -7.32
N LEU A 576 -12.44 19.35 -7.91
CA LEU A 576 -11.36 18.46 -7.47
C LEU A 576 -11.67 16.96 -7.51
N ASN A 577 -12.86 16.52 -7.92
CA ASN A 577 -13.06 15.10 -8.23
C ASN A 577 -12.23 14.70 -9.44
N VAL A 578 -11.84 13.43 -9.48
CA VAL A 578 -11.22 12.81 -10.64
C VAL A 578 -12.18 12.87 -11.82
N ASP A 579 -11.73 13.46 -12.93
CA ASP A 579 -12.48 13.55 -14.20
C ASP A 579 -11.75 12.85 -15.37
N GLY A 580 -10.65 12.19 -15.04
CA GLY A 580 -9.82 11.46 -15.97
C GLY A 580 -8.93 10.45 -15.29
N HIS A 581 -8.92 9.23 -15.79
CA HIS A 581 -8.03 8.16 -15.33
C HIS A 581 -7.94 7.07 -16.40
N ALA A 582 -6.99 6.16 -16.23
CA ALA A 582 -6.91 4.89 -16.91
C ALA A 582 -7.50 3.80 -15.99
N LEU A 583 -6.72 2.82 -15.55
CA LEU A 583 -7.19 1.80 -14.61
C LEU A 583 -7.04 2.29 -13.16
N LEU A 584 -8.07 2.94 -12.64
CA LEU A 584 -8.14 3.42 -11.26
C LEU A 584 -8.66 2.31 -10.34
N LEU A 585 -7.89 1.97 -9.30
CA LEU A 585 -8.24 0.95 -8.31
C LEU A 585 -7.99 1.48 -6.89
N ALA A 586 -9.00 1.47 -6.05
CA ALA A 586 -8.88 1.69 -4.61
C ALA A 586 -8.38 0.42 -3.88
N PRO A 587 -7.89 0.53 -2.64
CA PRO A 587 -7.53 -0.63 -1.81
C PRO A 587 -8.64 -1.69 -1.77
N GLY A 588 -8.26 -2.94 -2.03
CA GLY A 588 -9.15 -4.10 -2.05
C GLY A 588 -9.84 -4.38 -3.39
N GLU A 589 -9.79 -3.45 -4.35
CA GLU A 589 -10.36 -3.68 -5.69
C GLU A 589 -9.44 -4.54 -6.56
N ALA A 590 -10.06 -5.28 -7.48
CA ALA A 590 -9.37 -6.19 -8.40
C ALA A 590 -9.82 -5.98 -9.85
N ALA A 591 -8.92 -6.20 -10.79
CA ALA A 591 -9.20 -6.12 -12.22
C ALA A 591 -8.61 -7.33 -12.96
N ASP A 592 -9.33 -7.83 -13.95
CA ASP A 592 -8.84 -8.83 -14.90
C ASP A 592 -8.63 -8.15 -16.24
N VAL A 593 -7.39 -8.14 -16.71
CA VAL A 593 -6.94 -7.29 -17.82
C VAL A 593 -6.14 -8.10 -18.82
N LEU A 594 -6.43 -7.88 -20.11
CA LEU A 594 -5.59 -8.34 -21.21
C LEU A 594 -4.69 -7.19 -21.68
N VAL A 595 -3.44 -7.53 -22.01
CA VAL A 595 -2.51 -6.62 -22.68
C VAL A 595 -1.91 -7.35 -23.86
N ASP A 596 -1.98 -6.73 -25.05
CA ASP A 596 -1.40 -7.26 -26.28
C ASP A 596 -0.04 -6.61 -26.54
N PHE A 597 1.03 -7.38 -26.37
CA PHE A 597 2.40 -6.94 -26.64
C PHE A 597 2.87 -7.23 -28.07
N SER A 598 2.01 -7.77 -28.95
CA SER A 598 2.41 -8.16 -30.32
C SER A 598 2.91 -7.00 -31.18
N ALA A 599 2.45 -5.78 -30.91
CA ALA A 599 2.88 -4.56 -31.61
C ALA A 599 4.08 -3.87 -30.94
N VAL A 600 4.59 -4.40 -29.82
CA VAL A 600 5.77 -3.86 -29.13
C VAL A 600 7.03 -4.46 -29.75
N ALA A 601 8.01 -3.62 -30.09
CA ALA A 601 9.21 -4.13 -30.74
C ALA A 601 10.04 -4.92 -29.71
N PRO A 602 10.62 -6.08 -30.10
CA PRO A 602 11.51 -6.83 -29.21
C PRO A 602 12.65 -5.94 -28.69
N GLY A 603 12.87 -5.97 -27.37
CA GLY A 603 13.89 -5.16 -26.69
C GLY A 603 13.39 -3.78 -26.22
N ASP A 604 12.15 -3.39 -26.50
CA ASP A 604 11.54 -2.21 -25.89
C ASP A 604 11.17 -2.46 -24.42
N THR A 605 11.41 -1.46 -23.58
CA THR A 605 11.02 -1.46 -22.17
C THR A 605 9.70 -0.69 -21.98
N LEU A 606 8.76 -1.30 -21.27
CA LEU A 606 7.51 -0.67 -20.84
C LEU A 606 7.49 -0.55 -19.32
N ILE A 607 6.99 0.57 -18.81
CA ILE A 607 6.77 0.85 -17.39
C ILE A 607 5.27 0.79 -17.11
N LEU A 608 4.87 -0.08 -16.19
CA LEU A 608 3.56 0.00 -15.54
C LEU A 608 3.59 1.16 -14.55
N TYR A 609 3.04 2.29 -14.99
CA TYR A 609 3.13 3.58 -14.32
C TYR A 609 1.89 3.84 -13.47
N ASN A 610 2.09 4.49 -12.33
CA ASN A 610 1.05 4.99 -11.44
C ASN A 610 1.26 6.50 -11.22
N ASP A 611 0.23 7.30 -11.48
CA ASP A 611 0.18 8.72 -11.14
C ASP A 611 -1.03 9.09 -10.26
N CYS A 612 -1.73 8.10 -9.70
CA CYS A 612 -2.75 8.39 -8.72
C CYS A 612 -2.08 9.01 -7.48
N PRO A 613 -2.54 10.18 -7.02
CA PRO A 613 -1.94 10.81 -5.87
C PRO A 613 -2.32 10.11 -4.58
N ALA A 614 -1.55 10.39 -3.53
CA ALA A 614 -1.91 10.10 -2.16
C ALA A 614 -2.08 11.39 -1.33
N PRO A 615 -3.19 11.58 -0.60
CA PRO A 615 -4.47 10.85 -0.72
C PRO A 615 -5.19 11.19 -2.03
N LEU A 616 -6.05 10.29 -2.52
CA LEU A 616 -6.97 10.61 -3.62
C LEU A 616 -8.32 11.14 -3.06
N PRO A 617 -8.89 12.25 -3.59
CA PRO A 617 -8.37 13.13 -4.64
C PRO A 617 -7.55 14.33 -4.11
N GLY A 618 -7.36 14.44 -2.79
CA GLY A 618 -6.82 15.64 -2.15
C GLY A 618 -5.38 16.01 -2.53
N PHE A 619 -4.59 15.00 -2.91
CA PHE A 619 -3.16 14.99 -3.25
C PHE A 619 -2.26 15.80 -2.31
N ASP A 620 -1.30 15.15 -1.67
CA ASP A 620 -0.26 15.82 -0.92
C ASP A 620 1.10 15.38 -1.46
N PRO A 621 1.91 16.29 -2.04
CA PRO A 621 3.19 15.93 -2.64
C PRO A 621 4.18 15.33 -1.62
N ARG A 622 3.87 15.37 -0.32
CA ARG A 622 4.68 14.73 0.73
C ARG A 622 4.43 13.22 0.85
N TYR A 623 3.33 12.70 0.29
CA TYR A 623 3.01 11.26 0.26
C TYR A 623 3.29 10.61 -1.10
N ASP A 624 3.47 11.45 -2.13
CA ASP A 624 3.87 11.02 -3.45
C ASP A 624 5.39 11.10 -3.55
N HIS A 625 6.00 10.00 -3.13
CA HIS A 625 7.45 9.84 -3.12
C HIS A 625 7.93 9.46 -4.52
N HIS A 626 8.63 10.37 -5.19
CA HIS A 626 9.41 10.06 -6.39
C HIS A 626 10.76 9.51 -5.94
N THR A 627 11.08 8.25 -6.29
CA THR A 627 12.35 7.58 -5.98
C THR A 627 13.31 7.61 -7.15
#